data_AF-A0AAC8YEV6-F1
#
_entry.id   AF-A0AAC8YEV6-F1
#
_cell.length_a   1.000
_cell.length_b   1.000
_cell.length_c   1.000
_cell.angle_alpha   90.00
_cell.angle_beta   90.00
_cell.angle_gamma   90.00
#
_symmetry.space_group_name_H-M   'P 1'
#
loop_
_entity.id
_entity.type
_entity.pdbx_description
1 polymer ?
#
loop_
_entity_poly.entity_id
_entity_poly.type
_entity_poly.pdbx_seq_one_letter_code
_entity_poly.pdbx_strand_id
1 'polypeptide(L)'
;MTALPSTTKSRRPTGWSPAGYTTIRGTTTPVLGLREGTWLRCEDGRYFLEGMERGARLFRRDEAPVEYSAPAELTGVLPGAEGSLTS
;
A
#
# COMPACT_ATOMS: atom_id res chain seq x y z
N MET A 1 28.73 37.91 29.72
CA MET A 1 28.23 36.95 28.71
C MET A 1 26.78 37.31 28.42
N THR A 2 26.52 37.97 27.29
CA THR A 2 25.17 38.46 26.94
C THR A 2 24.71 37.71 25.69
N ALA A 3 23.65 36.92 25.80
CA ALA A 3 23.07 36.19 24.68
C ALA A 3 22.30 37.14 23.73
N LEU A 4 22.51 36.98 22.43
CA LEU A 4 21.75 37.65 21.38
C LEU A 4 20.41 36.91 21.16
N PRO A 5 19.28 37.60 20.92
CA PRO A 5 18.05 36.92 20.54
C PRO A 5 18.17 36.38 19.10
N SER A 6 18.09 35.06 18.94
CA SER A 6 17.94 34.40 17.64
C SER A 6 16.52 34.56 17.13
N THR A 7 16.25 35.60 16.35
CA THR A 7 15.00 35.73 15.60
C THR A 7 15.09 34.91 14.32
N THR A 8 14.67 33.64 14.36
CA THR A 8 14.39 32.87 13.14
C THR A 8 13.17 33.48 12.46
N LYS A 9 13.42 34.36 11.48
CA LYS A 9 12.38 34.98 10.65
C LYS A 9 11.80 33.91 9.72
N SER A 10 10.67 33.33 10.11
CA SER A 10 9.86 32.47 9.24
C SER A 10 9.44 33.29 8.02
N ARG A 11 10.14 33.12 6.90
CA ARG A 11 9.73 33.67 5.61
C ARG A 11 8.63 32.75 5.06
N ARG A 12 7.42 32.84 5.61
CA ARG A 12 6.25 32.33 4.90
C ARG A 12 6.03 33.22 3.67
N PRO A 13 5.99 32.68 2.45
CA PRO A 13 5.63 33.46 1.28
C PRO A 13 4.22 34.03 1.48
N THR A 14 4.07 35.35 1.34
CA THR A 14 2.79 36.04 1.38
C THR A 14 1.94 35.54 0.21
N GLY A 15 0.92 34.72 0.50
CA GLY A 15 0.06 34.05 -0.49
C GLY A 15 -0.16 32.56 -0.25
N TRP A 16 0.57 31.93 0.69
CA TRP A 16 0.32 30.54 1.06
C TRP A 16 -0.96 30.40 1.89
N SER A 17 -2.00 29.83 1.26
CA SER A 17 -3.20 29.34 1.96
C SER A 17 -3.08 27.83 2.20
N PRO A 18 -3.26 27.32 3.43
CA PRO A 18 -3.22 25.88 3.71
C PRO A 18 -4.37 25.09 3.08
N ALA A 19 -5.38 25.76 2.51
CA ALA A 19 -6.58 25.15 1.94
C ALA A 19 -6.37 24.38 0.62
N GLY A 20 -5.14 24.35 0.08
CA GLY A 20 -4.81 23.75 -1.22
C GLY A 20 -4.08 22.41 -1.19
N TYR A 21 -3.86 21.79 -0.02
CA TYR A 21 -3.30 20.44 -0.01
C TYR A 21 -4.39 19.46 -0.48
N THR A 22 -4.36 19.09 -1.76
CA THR A 22 -4.98 17.83 -2.19
C THR A 22 -4.43 16.74 -1.29
N THR A 23 -5.30 16.18 -0.45
CA THR A 23 -4.96 14.97 0.28
C THR A 23 -4.65 13.92 -0.77
N ILE A 24 -3.40 13.47 -0.83
CA ILE A 24 -3.04 12.30 -1.62
C ILE A 24 -3.78 11.13 -0.98
N ARG A 25 -4.96 10.80 -1.52
CA ARG A 25 -5.67 9.59 -1.15
C ARG A 25 -4.95 8.44 -1.87
N GLY A 26 -4.26 7.60 -1.09
CA GLY A 26 -3.68 6.37 -1.62
C GLY A 26 -4.74 5.47 -2.26
N THR A 27 -4.31 4.52 -3.08
CA THR A 27 -5.20 3.57 -3.75
C THR A 27 -5.91 2.69 -2.72
N THR A 28 -7.20 2.42 -2.93
CA THR A 28 -7.97 1.47 -2.11
C THR A 28 -7.78 0.02 -2.53
N THR A 29 -7.12 -0.22 -3.66
CA THR A 29 -6.84 -1.56 -4.18
C THR A 29 -5.82 -2.28 -3.30
N PRO A 30 -6.10 -3.51 -2.84
CA PRO A 30 -5.14 -4.30 -2.08
C PRO A 30 -3.93 -4.68 -2.93
N VAL A 31 -2.76 -4.76 -2.33
CA VAL A 31 -1.50 -5.10 -3.01
C VAL A 31 -0.92 -6.36 -2.38
N LEU A 32 -0.66 -7.39 -3.21
CA LEU A 32 0.04 -8.60 -2.78
C LEU A 32 1.52 -8.53 -3.19
N GLY A 33 2.41 -8.45 -2.20
CA GLY A 33 3.84 -8.54 -2.42
C GLY A 33 4.30 -9.98 -2.39
N LEU A 34 4.75 -10.51 -3.53
CA LEU A 34 5.33 -11.84 -3.63
C LEU A 34 6.80 -11.83 -3.22
N ARG A 35 7.25 -12.87 -2.51
CA ARG A 35 8.66 -13.07 -2.18
C ARG A 35 9.37 -13.72 -3.36
N GLU A 36 10.68 -13.54 -3.41
CA GLU A 36 11.50 -14.26 -4.38
C GLU A 36 11.29 -15.78 -4.24
N GLY A 37 11.14 -16.48 -5.38
CA GLY A 37 10.83 -17.91 -5.39
C GLY A 37 9.37 -18.25 -5.11
N THR A 38 8.45 -17.28 -5.17
CA THR A 38 7.00 -17.49 -5.01
C THR A 38 6.23 -16.93 -6.20
N TRP A 39 5.10 -17.55 -6.53
CA TRP A 39 4.25 -17.15 -7.64
C TRP A 39 2.77 -17.36 -7.30
N LEU A 40 1.90 -16.68 -8.04
CA LEU A 40 0.47 -16.85 -7.98
C LEU A 40 0.00 -17.61 -9.23
N ARG A 41 -0.62 -18.76 -9.04
CA ARG A 41 -1.30 -19.49 -10.12
C ARG A 41 -2.77 -19.10 -10.12
N CYS A 42 -3.27 -18.67 -11.27
CA CYS A 42 -4.69 -18.34 -11.48
C CYS A 42 -5.33 -19.43 -12.34
N GLU A 43 -6.37 -20.07 -11.82
CA GLU A 43 -7.10 -21.14 -12.52
C GLU A 43 -8.58 -21.05 -12.17
N ASP A 44 -9.46 -20.98 -13.17
CA ASP A 44 -10.93 -20.89 -13.00
C ASP A 44 -11.39 -19.80 -12.01
N GLY A 45 -10.75 -18.63 -12.05
CA GLY A 45 -11.04 -17.51 -11.14
C GLY A 45 -10.54 -17.71 -9.70
N ARG A 46 -9.78 -18.78 -9.44
CA ARG A 46 -9.16 -19.07 -8.15
C ARG A 46 -7.69 -18.68 -8.17
N TYR A 47 -7.21 -18.27 -7.00
CA TYR A 47 -5.82 -17.85 -6.82
C TYR A 47 -5.09 -18.79 -5.86
N PHE A 48 -3.99 -19.37 -6.31
CA PHE A 48 -3.15 -20.27 -5.52
C PHE A 48 -1.75 -19.67 -5.35
N LEU A 49 -1.34 -19.46 -4.11
CA LEU A 49 0.01 -19.07 -3.75
C LEU A 49 0.89 -20.32 -3.67
N GLU A 50 1.93 -20.35 -4.50
CA GLU A 50 2.86 -21.46 -4.64
C GLU A 50 4.32 -20.99 -4.56
N GLY A 51 5.25 -21.95 -4.45
CA GLY A 51 6.68 -21.70 -4.29
C GLY A 51 7.16 -21.88 -2.85
N MET A 52 8.01 -20.97 -2.37
CA MET A 52 8.64 -21.06 -1.05
C MET A 52 7.69 -20.76 0.14
N GLU A 53 7.96 -21.38 1.29
CA GLU A 53 7.13 -21.28 2.51
C GLU A 53 6.89 -19.85 2.98
N ARG A 54 7.88 -18.95 2.82
CA ARG A 54 7.67 -17.50 2.98
C ARG A 54 7.04 -16.95 1.70
N GLY A 55 5.74 -17.14 1.58
CA GLY A 55 4.97 -16.95 0.35
C GLY A 55 4.78 -15.48 -0.04
N ALA A 56 3.90 -14.77 0.66
CA ALA A 56 3.48 -13.44 0.25
C ALA A 56 3.08 -12.56 1.43
N ARG A 57 3.08 -11.25 1.21
CA ARG A 57 2.59 -10.26 2.16
C ARG A 57 1.51 -9.40 1.54
N LEU A 58 0.36 -9.34 2.17
CA LEU A 58 -0.79 -8.59 1.72
C LEU A 58 -0.88 -7.25 2.44
N PHE A 59 -1.06 -6.20 1.66
CA PHE A 59 -1.23 -4.83 2.13
C PHE A 59 -2.63 -4.36 1.77
N ARG A 60 -3.38 -3.94 2.79
CA ARG A 60 -4.65 -3.24 2.65
C ARG A 60 -4.54 -1.84 3.24
N ARG A 61 -5.39 -0.95 2.74
CA ARG A 61 -5.45 0.41 3.22
C ARG A 61 -5.90 0.40 4.68
N ASP A 62 -5.18 1.16 5.53
CA ASP A 62 -5.51 1.34 6.95
C ASP A 62 -5.50 0.04 7.79
N GLU A 63 -4.90 -1.05 7.28
CA GLU A 63 -4.74 -2.34 7.97
C GLU A 63 -3.27 -2.72 8.15
N ALA A 64 -2.97 -3.50 9.20
CA ALA A 64 -1.66 -4.08 9.36
C ALA A 64 -1.39 -5.12 8.25
N PRO A 65 -0.16 -5.19 7.69
CA PRO A 65 0.14 -6.16 6.65
C PRO A 65 0.03 -7.61 7.16
N VAL A 66 -0.52 -8.50 6.35
CA VAL A 66 -0.74 -9.93 6.68
C VAL A 66 0.21 -10.81 5.87
N GLU A 67 0.91 -11.73 6.53
CA GLU A 67 1.79 -12.70 5.88
C GLU A 67 1.02 -13.98 5.53
N TYR A 68 1.33 -14.56 4.38
CA TYR A 68 0.77 -15.82 3.88
C TYR A 68 1.90 -16.78 3.51
N SER A 69 1.80 -18.03 3.96
CA SER A 69 2.72 -19.09 3.58
C SER A 69 2.21 -19.87 2.38
N ALA A 70 3.12 -20.31 1.51
CA ALA A 70 2.79 -21.27 0.47
C ALA A 70 2.89 -22.71 1.01
N PRO A 71 2.05 -23.66 0.55
CA PRO A 71 0.93 -23.46 -0.38
C PRO A 71 -0.31 -22.88 0.31
N ALA A 72 -1.03 -21.98 -0.37
CA ALA A 72 -2.30 -21.44 0.14
C ALA A 72 -3.25 -21.04 -1.00
N GLU A 73 -4.56 -21.19 -0.78
CA GLU A 73 -5.58 -20.62 -1.67
C GLU A 73 -5.98 -19.22 -1.17
N LEU A 74 -5.92 -18.22 -2.06
CA LEU A 74 -6.15 -16.81 -1.77
C LEU A 74 -7.40 -16.24 -2.45
N THR A 75 -8.26 -17.08 -3.03
CA THR A 75 -9.46 -16.66 -3.78
C THR A 75 -10.38 -15.74 -2.97
N GLY A 76 -10.59 -16.01 -1.67
CA GLY A 76 -11.42 -15.17 -0.80
C GLY A 76 -10.71 -13.94 -0.22
N VAL A 77 -9.41 -13.78 -0.49
CA VAL A 77 -8.54 -12.75 0.07
C VAL A 77 -8.26 -11.66 -0.95
N LEU A 78 -8.05 -12.07 -2.21
CA LEU A 78 -7.81 -11.18 -3.33
C LEU A 78 -9.15 -10.86 -4.02
N PRO A 79 -9.39 -9.60 -4.41
CA PRO A 79 -10.53 -9.30 -5.26
C PRO A 79 -10.37 -10.08 -6.57
N GLY A 80 -11.43 -10.73 -7.02
CA GLY A 80 -11.46 -11.37 -8.34
C GLY A 80 -11.10 -10.35 -9.42
N ALA A 81 -10.39 -10.79 -10.46
CA ALA A 81 -10.12 -9.97 -11.65
C ALA A 81 -11.42 -9.54 -12.39
N GLU A 82 -12.56 -10.10 -11.99
CA GLU A 82 -13.95 -9.74 -12.31
C GLU A 82 -14.30 -8.32 -11.81
N GLY A 83 -13.62 -7.27 -12.27
CA GLY A 83 -13.94 -5.93 -11.76
C GLY A 83 -13.08 -4.75 -12.18
N SER A 84 -12.13 -4.91 -13.11
CA SER A 84 -11.43 -3.76 -13.69
C SER A 84 -11.97 -3.40 -15.08
N LEU A 85 -13.30 -3.35 -15.22
CA LEU A 85 -13.99 -2.57 -16.24
C LEU A 85 -14.62 -1.36 -15.53
N THR A 86 -13.80 -0.41 -15.13
CA THR A 86 -14.31 0.92 -14.77
C THR A 86 -14.72 1.62 -16.06
N SER A 87 -16.04 1.73 -16.25
CA SER A 87 -16.69 2.69 -17.15
C SER A 87 -16.53 4.13 -16.66
#